data_AF-A0A0A1CVA4-F1
#
_entry.id   AF-A0A0A1CVA4-F1
#
_cell.length_a   1.000
_cell.length_b   1.000
_cell.length_c   1.000
_cell.angle_alpha   90.00
_cell.angle_beta   90.00
_cell.angle_gamma   90.00
#
_symmetry.space_group_name_H-M   'P 1'
#
loop_
_entity.id
_entity.type
_entity.pdbx_description
1 polymer ?
#
loop_
_entity_poly.entity_id
_entity_poly.type
_entity_poly.pdbx_seq_one_letter_code
_entity_poly.pdbx_strand_id
1 'polypeptide(L)'
;METTVKKKMPKLAKVAIWIGSVIVGLFVIFIVAAIITAIVSPPVNKDKVSAVDETTVQAVDTAKADAEKAEQTRADEASKLAEEAKVKAEAEKAVAEKAAADEASAKAAEDAKAKEAEAAAAEKAAEVDYGQQVYDAWLESRGVTSSTELLMANPENIQGYLVSAESPSPGTVVFTAQVTKGEVTKAELEQGAMAVLQLVGFDDETLDRVEIKTADSLVRGVANRHDSLLLNLG
;
A
#
# COMPACT_ATOMS: atom_id res chain seq x y z
N MET A 1 6.16 3.33 -39.38
CA MET A 1 5.19 3.70 -38.34
C MET A 1 5.97 4.28 -37.18
N GLU A 2 6.07 5.61 -37.08
CA GLU A 2 6.76 6.30 -35.99
C GLU A 2 5.84 6.33 -34.76
N THR A 3 6.19 5.56 -33.74
CA THR A 3 5.50 5.55 -32.46
C THR A 3 6.01 6.72 -31.63
N THR A 4 5.21 7.78 -31.56
CA THR A 4 5.46 8.92 -30.67
C THR A 4 5.18 8.52 -29.23
N VAL A 5 6.24 8.27 -28.45
CA VAL A 5 6.17 7.99 -27.02
C VAL A 5 5.77 9.27 -26.28
N LYS A 6 4.50 9.36 -25.85
CA LYS A 6 4.03 10.43 -24.95
C LYS A 6 4.71 10.29 -23.59
N LYS A 7 5.75 11.09 -23.35
CA LYS A 7 6.45 11.19 -22.07
C LYS A 7 5.49 11.74 -21.01
N LYS A 8 4.96 10.87 -20.15
CA LYS A 8 4.16 11.25 -18.98
C LYS A 8 5.04 12.12 -18.07
N MET A 9 4.69 13.40 -17.91
CA MET A 9 5.36 14.27 -16.96
C MET A 9 5.09 13.81 -15.52
N PRO A 10 6.12 13.83 -14.64
CA PRO A 10 5.96 13.46 -13.24
C PRO A 10 4.99 14.41 -12.53
N LYS A 11 4.14 13.87 -11.64
CA LYS A 11 3.10 14.62 -10.93
C LYS A 11 3.65 15.86 -10.19
N LEU A 12 4.91 15.81 -9.75
CA LEU A 12 5.61 16.91 -9.08
C LEU A 12 5.82 18.15 -9.98
N ALA A 13 5.98 17.98 -11.29
CA ALA A 13 6.17 19.11 -12.21
C ALA A 13 4.89 19.95 -12.38
N LYS A 14 3.70 19.33 -12.22
CA LYS A 14 2.42 20.04 -12.32
C LYS A 14 2.15 20.93 -11.11
N VAL A 15 2.60 20.51 -9.92
CA VAL A 15 2.41 21.28 -8.67
C VAL A 15 3.26 22.55 -8.67
N ALA A 16 4.50 22.47 -9.17
CA ALA A 16 5.39 23.64 -9.25
C ALA A 16 4.84 24.75 -10.18
N ILE A 17 4.20 24.38 -11.30
CA ILE A 17 3.60 25.33 -12.23
C ILE A 17 2.41 26.05 -11.58
N TRP A 18 1.62 25.33 -10.76
CA TRP A 18 0.45 25.91 -10.10
C TRP A 18 0.84 26.93 -9.02
N ILE A 19 1.85 26.62 -8.20
CA ILE A 19 2.38 27.53 -7.16
C ILE A 19 2.96 28.80 -7.78
N GLY A 20 3.70 28.68 -8.89
CA GLY A 20 4.25 29.84 -9.61
C GLY A 20 3.17 30.81 -10.10
N SER A 21 2.02 30.30 -10.55
CA SER A 21 0.92 31.14 -11.03
C SER A 21 0.24 31.95 -9.90
N VAL A 22 0.15 31.40 -8.69
CA VAL A 22 -0.47 32.07 -7.54
C VAL A 22 0.40 33.23 -7.04
N ILE A 23 1.72 33.04 -6.98
CA ILE A 23 2.66 34.06 -6.52
C ILE A 23 2.65 35.29 -7.44
N VAL A 24 2.62 35.07 -8.76
CA VAL A 24 2.55 36.18 -9.74
C VAL A 24 1.24 36.95 -9.62
N GLY A 25 0.12 36.26 -9.39
CA GLY A 25 -1.19 36.89 -9.21
C GLY A 25 -1.22 37.83 -7.99
N LEU A 26 -0.69 37.39 -6.85
CA LEU A 26 -0.61 38.22 -5.64
C LEU A 26 0.31 39.44 -5.81
N PHE A 27 1.42 39.29 -6.53
CA PHE A 27 2.35 40.38 -6.76
C PHE A 27 1.73 41.53 -7.59
N VAL A 28 0.92 41.19 -8.61
CA VAL A 28 0.22 42.20 -9.43
C VAL A 28 -0.80 42.98 -8.59
N ILE A 29 -1.52 42.31 -7.69
CA ILE A 29 -2.51 42.96 -6.80
C ILE A 29 -1.82 44.00 -5.89
N PHE A 30 -0.65 43.66 -5.33
CA PHE A 30 0.13 44.59 -4.50
C PHE A 30 0.59 45.84 -5.27
N ILE A 31 1.03 45.68 -6.52
CA ILE A 31 1.45 46.81 -7.36
C ILE A 31 0.26 47.72 -7.66
N VAL A 32 -0.89 47.15 -8.01
CA VAL A 32 -2.11 47.93 -8.31
C VAL A 32 -2.57 48.69 -7.06
N ALA A 33 -2.55 48.06 -5.89
CA ALA A 33 -2.89 48.72 -4.64
C ALA A 33 -1.97 49.92 -4.36
N ALA A 34 -0.65 49.75 -4.51
CA ALA A 34 0.33 50.83 -4.29
C ALA A 34 0.13 52.02 -5.25
N ILE A 35 -0.21 51.75 -6.52
CA ILE A 35 -0.50 52.81 -7.51
C ILE A 35 -1.77 53.57 -7.12
N ILE A 36 -2.83 52.87 -6.69
CA ILE A 36 -4.07 53.52 -6.24
C ILE A 36 -3.80 54.41 -5.02
N THR A 37 -3.00 53.95 -4.06
CA THR A 37 -2.62 54.76 -2.89
C THR A 37 -1.85 56.01 -3.29
N ALA A 38 -0.96 55.92 -4.29
CA ALA A 38 -0.20 57.07 -4.79
C ALA A 38 -1.05 58.09 -5.55
N ILE A 39 -2.14 57.68 -6.21
CA ILE A 39 -3.04 58.59 -6.92
C ILE A 39 -3.99 59.31 -5.95
N VAL A 40 -4.45 58.62 -4.90
CA VAL A 40 -5.44 59.18 -3.96
C VAL A 40 -4.77 60.10 -2.92
N SER A 41 -3.46 60.00 -2.69
CA SER A 41 -2.72 60.88 -1.79
C SER A 41 -1.81 61.85 -2.55
N PRO A 42 -2.30 63.02 -3.01
CA PRO A 42 -1.42 64.03 -3.58
C PRO A 42 -0.41 64.51 -2.52
N PRO A 43 0.84 64.80 -2.91
CA PRO A 43 1.83 65.34 -2.00
C PRO A 43 1.38 66.72 -1.51
N VAL A 44 1.28 66.88 -0.19
CA VAL A 44 0.99 68.17 0.44
C VAL A 44 2.19 69.09 0.23
N ASN A 45 2.21 69.80 -0.89
CA ASN A 45 3.12 70.91 -1.11
C ASN A 45 2.66 72.10 -0.26
N LYS A 46 3.41 72.36 0.81
CA LYS A 46 3.28 73.58 1.60
C LYS A 46 4.03 74.71 0.88
N ASP A 47 3.32 75.52 0.10
CA ASP A 47 3.71 76.93 -0.06
C ASP A 47 2.58 77.84 -0.58
N LYS A 48 2.35 78.90 0.21
CA LYS A 48 1.75 80.23 -0.04
C LYS A 48 0.26 80.40 -0.44
N VAL A 49 -0.50 80.78 0.61
CA VAL A 49 -1.38 81.97 0.76
C VAL A 49 -2.11 82.53 -0.48
N SER A 50 -3.45 82.53 -0.45
CA SER A 50 -4.27 83.74 -0.70
C SER A 50 -5.67 83.60 -0.10
N ALA A 51 -6.15 84.72 0.42
CA ALA A 51 -7.40 84.96 1.14
C ALA A 51 -8.67 84.47 0.43
N VAL A 52 -9.61 83.88 1.17
CA VAL A 52 -11.05 83.87 0.86
C VAL A 52 -11.89 83.82 2.15
N ASP A 53 -12.60 84.92 2.35
CA ASP A 53 -13.95 85.14 2.91
C ASP A 53 -14.51 84.45 4.17
N GLU A 54 -15.14 85.31 4.97
CA GLU A 54 -15.67 85.17 6.31
C GLU A 54 -17.13 84.65 6.33
N THR A 55 -17.45 83.55 5.64
CA THR A 55 -18.84 83.04 5.61
C THR A 55 -18.95 81.50 5.59
N THR A 56 -18.12 80.78 6.35
CA THR A 56 -18.13 79.30 6.33
C THR A 56 -17.75 78.63 7.66
N VAL A 57 -18.01 79.27 8.80
CA VAL A 57 -17.54 78.77 10.11
C VAL A 57 -18.49 77.74 10.76
N GLN A 58 -19.70 77.51 10.22
CA GLN A 58 -20.65 76.51 10.78
C GLN A 58 -20.77 75.19 9.98
N ALA A 59 -20.08 75.04 8.85
CA ALA A 59 -20.12 73.81 8.03
C ALA A 59 -18.88 72.91 8.20
N VAL A 60 -17.81 73.41 8.83
CA VAL A 60 -16.52 72.69 8.93
C VAL A 60 -16.45 71.78 10.16
N ASP A 61 -17.10 72.14 11.27
CA ASP A 61 -17.09 71.31 12.49
C ASP A 61 -17.99 70.07 12.39
N THR A 62 -19.11 70.14 11.65
CA THR A 62 -19.95 68.96 11.33
C THR A 62 -19.28 68.03 10.31
N ALA A 63 -18.60 68.57 9.29
CA ALA A 63 -17.87 67.78 8.31
C ALA A 63 -16.66 67.03 8.91
N LYS A 64 -16.03 67.58 9.95
CA LYS A 64 -14.90 66.94 10.64
C LYS A 64 -15.36 65.80 11.56
N ALA A 65 -16.49 65.96 12.23
CA ALA A 65 -17.11 64.91 13.05
C ALA A 65 -17.70 63.77 12.18
N ASP A 66 -18.29 64.08 11.02
CA ASP A 66 -18.77 63.05 10.07
C ASP A 66 -17.63 62.33 9.34
N ALA A 67 -16.48 62.99 9.13
CA ALA A 67 -15.28 62.35 8.57
C ALA A 67 -14.61 61.38 9.55
N GLU A 68 -14.47 61.74 10.83
CA GLU A 68 -13.94 60.82 11.87
C GLU A 68 -14.85 59.61 12.07
N LYS A 69 -16.19 59.80 12.06
CA LYS A 69 -17.14 58.69 12.16
C LYS A 69 -17.07 57.75 10.96
N ALA A 70 -16.93 58.29 9.73
CA ALA A 70 -16.81 57.50 8.51
C ALA A 70 -15.46 56.76 8.38
N GLU A 71 -14.38 57.32 8.92
CA GLU A 71 -13.07 56.68 8.97
C GLU A 71 -13.05 55.53 9.98
N GLN A 72 -13.74 55.70 11.12
CA GLN A 72 -13.91 54.66 12.13
C GLN A 72 -14.77 53.49 11.62
N THR A 73 -15.88 53.74 10.90
CA THR A 73 -16.65 52.65 10.26
C THR A 73 -15.86 51.92 9.18
N ARG A 74 -15.01 52.62 8.41
CA ARG A 74 -14.13 51.98 7.41
C ARG A 74 -13.04 51.13 8.07
N ALA A 75 -12.49 51.57 9.20
CA ALA A 75 -11.51 50.81 9.97
C ALA A 75 -12.14 49.54 10.58
N ASP A 76 -13.36 49.62 11.10
CA ASP A 76 -14.09 48.47 11.65
C ASP A 76 -14.53 47.46 10.58
N GLU A 77 -14.98 47.91 9.40
CA GLU A 77 -15.28 47.03 8.27
C GLU A 77 -14.02 46.35 7.69
N ALA A 78 -12.92 47.09 7.58
CA ALA A 78 -11.63 46.53 7.15
C ALA A 78 -11.10 45.49 8.15
N SER A 79 -11.28 45.72 9.45
CA SER A 79 -10.91 44.77 10.51
C SER A 79 -11.73 43.48 10.42
N LYS A 80 -13.06 43.58 10.24
CA LYS A 80 -13.94 42.41 10.07
C LYS A 80 -13.60 41.60 8.83
N LEU A 81 -13.35 42.26 7.69
CA LEU A 81 -12.95 41.58 6.45
C LEU A 81 -11.59 40.88 6.58
N ALA A 82 -10.65 41.47 7.33
CA ALA A 82 -9.35 40.86 7.60
C ALA A 82 -9.49 39.63 8.51
N GLU A 83 -10.38 39.66 9.52
CA GLU A 83 -10.65 38.54 10.41
C GLU A 83 -11.34 37.38 9.67
N GLU A 84 -12.34 37.67 8.83
CA GLU A 84 -13.01 36.68 7.99
C GLU A 84 -12.05 36.02 6.99
N ALA A 85 -11.15 36.80 6.37
CA ALA A 85 -10.12 36.28 5.48
C ALA A 85 -9.14 35.35 6.22
N LYS A 86 -8.80 35.68 7.47
CA LYS A 86 -7.92 34.85 8.31
C LYS A 86 -8.57 33.51 8.68
N VAL A 87 -9.84 33.54 9.10
CA VAL A 87 -10.61 32.33 9.44
C VAL A 87 -10.79 31.43 8.21
N LYS A 88 -11.06 32.00 7.03
CA LYS A 88 -11.20 31.24 5.79
C LYS A 88 -9.87 30.60 5.35
N ALA A 89 -8.76 31.32 5.49
CA ALA A 89 -7.43 30.80 5.18
C ALA A 89 -7.00 29.66 6.13
N GLU A 90 -7.32 29.75 7.42
CA GLU A 90 -7.06 28.66 8.38
C GLU A 90 -7.93 27.42 8.12
N ALA A 91 -9.20 27.62 7.75
CA ALA A 91 -10.10 26.54 7.37
C ALA A 91 -9.63 25.81 6.09
N GLU A 92 -9.20 26.53 5.05
CA GLU A 92 -8.65 25.94 3.84
C GLU A 92 -7.34 25.18 4.11
N LYS A 93 -6.48 25.71 4.99
CA LYS A 93 -5.25 25.04 5.41
C LYS A 93 -5.55 23.72 6.15
N ALA A 94 -6.52 23.72 7.06
CA ALA A 94 -6.93 22.51 7.78
C ALA A 94 -7.54 21.44 6.84
N VAL A 95 -8.31 21.85 5.82
CA VAL A 95 -8.85 20.93 4.80
C VAL A 95 -7.74 20.36 3.94
N ALA A 96 -6.78 21.17 3.50
CA ALA A 96 -5.64 20.72 2.70
C ALA A 96 -4.73 19.76 3.49
N GLU A 97 -4.48 20.05 4.77
CA GLU A 97 -3.65 19.21 5.65
C GLU A 97 -4.33 17.87 5.94
N LYS A 98 -5.65 17.86 6.16
CA LYS A 98 -6.42 16.63 6.30
C LYS A 98 -6.43 15.81 5.01
N ALA A 99 -6.63 16.44 3.86
CA ALA A 99 -6.59 15.74 2.57
C ALA A 99 -5.22 15.11 2.29
N ALA A 100 -4.12 15.80 2.64
CA ALA A 100 -2.77 15.26 2.52
C ALA A 100 -2.51 14.09 3.49
N ALA A 101 -3.02 14.18 4.73
CA ALA A 101 -2.92 13.09 5.70
C ALA A 101 -3.73 11.84 5.26
N ASP A 102 -4.94 12.04 4.73
CA ASP A 102 -5.79 10.97 4.23
C ASP A 102 -5.16 10.28 2.99
N GLU A 103 -4.57 11.05 2.07
CA GLU A 103 -3.84 10.49 0.91
C GLU A 103 -2.59 9.71 1.33
N ALA A 104 -1.82 10.22 2.30
CA ALA A 104 -0.65 9.53 2.82
C ALA A 104 -1.02 8.22 3.53
N SER A 105 -2.10 8.23 4.32
CA SER A 105 -2.64 7.04 5.00
C SER A 105 -3.15 5.99 4.00
N ALA A 106 -3.89 6.41 2.98
CA ALA A 106 -4.38 5.51 1.94
C ALA A 106 -3.24 4.82 1.18
N LYS A 107 -2.18 5.58 0.84
CA LYS A 107 -1.00 5.02 0.18
C LYS A 107 -0.22 4.05 1.09
N ALA A 108 -0.06 4.37 2.37
CA ALA A 108 0.59 3.47 3.33
C ALA A 108 -0.19 2.15 3.51
N ALA A 109 -1.53 2.22 3.51
CA ALA A 109 -2.38 1.03 3.57
C ALA A 109 -2.30 0.18 2.29
N GLU A 110 -2.21 0.81 1.12
CA GLU A 110 -2.01 0.10 -0.16
C GLU A 110 -0.63 -0.59 -0.21
N ASP A 111 0.43 0.12 0.18
CA ASP A 111 1.79 -0.43 0.25
C ASP A 111 1.90 -1.58 1.26
N ALA A 112 1.17 -1.51 2.39
CA ALA A 112 1.12 -2.59 3.38
C ALA A 112 0.44 -3.85 2.80
N LYS A 113 -0.70 -3.71 2.12
CA LYS A 113 -1.39 -4.83 1.47
C LYS A 113 -0.55 -5.45 0.35
N ALA A 114 0.18 -4.64 -0.41
CA ALA A 114 1.08 -5.14 -1.45
C ALA A 114 2.21 -6.00 -0.85
N LYS A 115 2.83 -5.55 0.25
CA LYS A 115 3.86 -6.31 0.95
C LYS A 115 3.33 -7.61 1.56
N GLU A 116 2.13 -7.58 2.13
CA GLU A 116 1.49 -8.78 2.68
C GLU A 116 1.20 -9.82 1.58
N ALA A 117 0.73 -9.37 0.42
CA ALA A 117 0.50 -10.25 -0.73
C ALA A 117 1.81 -10.82 -1.30
N GLU A 118 2.88 -10.02 -1.37
CA GLU A 118 4.20 -10.48 -1.82
C GLU A 118 4.80 -11.52 -0.85
N ALA A 119 4.70 -11.27 0.47
CA ALA A 119 5.14 -12.22 1.49
C ALA A 119 4.37 -13.54 1.41
N ALA A 120 3.04 -13.50 1.29
CA ALA A 120 2.21 -14.69 1.15
C ALA A 120 2.49 -15.47 -0.15
N ALA A 121 2.84 -14.78 -1.24
CA ALA A 121 3.25 -15.44 -2.48
C ALA A 121 4.61 -16.12 -2.36
N ALA A 122 5.57 -15.48 -1.67
CA ALA A 122 6.89 -16.06 -1.41
C ALA A 122 6.80 -17.28 -0.48
N GLU A 123 5.96 -17.22 0.54
CA GLU A 123 5.70 -18.34 1.46
C GLU A 123 5.12 -19.55 0.70
N LYS A 124 4.09 -19.33 -0.14
CA LYS A 124 3.53 -20.39 -0.99
C LYS A 124 4.55 -20.98 -1.97
N ALA A 125 5.44 -20.16 -2.52
CA ALA A 125 6.49 -20.65 -3.41
C ALA A 125 7.47 -21.57 -2.64
N ALA A 126 7.88 -21.16 -1.43
CA ALA A 126 8.74 -21.96 -0.58
C ALA A 126 8.08 -23.29 -0.15
N GLU A 127 6.77 -23.29 0.11
CA GLU A 127 5.99 -24.49 0.39
C GLU A 127 5.96 -25.48 -0.79
N VAL A 128 5.75 -24.99 -2.01
CA VAL A 128 5.80 -25.84 -3.21
C VAL A 128 7.19 -26.42 -3.40
N ASP A 129 8.23 -25.60 -3.22
CA ASP A 129 9.63 -26.03 -3.37
C ASP A 129 10.00 -27.11 -2.34
N TYR A 130 9.55 -27.00 -1.09
CA TYR A 130 9.82 -28.01 -0.06
C TYR A 130 9.11 -29.34 -0.35
N GLY A 131 7.85 -29.30 -0.79
CA GLY A 131 7.13 -30.51 -1.21
C GLY A 131 7.85 -31.26 -2.32
N GLN A 132 8.36 -30.54 -3.32
CA GLN A 132 9.12 -31.12 -4.42
C GLN A 132 10.47 -31.69 -3.95
N GLN A 133 11.20 -30.98 -3.07
CA GLN A 133 12.46 -31.49 -2.50
C GLN A 133 12.28 -32.83 -1.78
N VAL A 134 11.22 -32.94 -0.96
CA VAL A 134 10.91 -34.20 -0.26
C VAL A 134 10.51 -35.31 -1.24
N TYR A 135 9.80 -34.98 -2.32
CA TYR A 135 9.47 -35.94 -3.38
C TYR A 135 10.71 -36.45 -4.12
N ASP A 136 11.63 -35.56 -4.48
CA ASP A 136 12.88 -35.90 -5.16
C ASP A 136 13.81 -36.72 -4.27
N ALA A 137 13.97 -36.33 -2.99
CA ALA A 137 14.73 -37.08 -2.00
C ALA A 137 14.16 -38.48 -1.78
N TRP A 138 12.82 -38.61 -1.76
CA TRP A 138 12.17 -39.91 -1.69
C TRP A 138 12.48 -40.77 -2.92
N LEU A 139 12.41 -40.24 -4.14
CA LEU A 139 12.78 -40.97 -5.35
C LEU A 139 14.26 -41.39 -5.33
N GLU A 140 15.15 -40.48 -4.92
CA GLU A 140 16.58 -40.75 -4.80
C GLU A 140 16.87 -41.87 -3.79
N SER A 141 16.21 -41.88 -2.64
CA SER A 141 16.32 -42.95 -1.62
C SER A 141 15.94 -44.33 -2.16
N ARG A 142 15.16 -44.37 -3.26
CA ARG A 142 14.71 -45.59 -3.93
C ARG A 142 15.56 -45.93 -5.16
N GLY A 143 16.55 -45.11 -5.49
CA GLY A 143 17.41 -45.30 -6.66
C GLY A 143 16.67 -45.17 -7.99
N VAL A 144 15.58 -44.39 -8.03
CA VAL A 144 14.79 -44.11 -9.24
C VAL A 144 14.74 -42.61 -9.53
N THR A 145 14.40 -42.25 -10.76
CA THR A 145 14.27 -40.84 -11.18
C THR A 145 12.82 -40.39 -11.35
N SER A 146 11.87 -41.33 -11.33
CA SER A 146 10.45 -41.02 -11.46
C SER A 146 9.57 -42.06 -10.77
N SER A 147 8.34 -41.67 -10.41
CA SER A 147 7.35 -42.61 -9.88
C SER A 147 6.90 -43.64 -10.90
N THR A 148 6.96 -43.33 -12.20
CA THR A 148 6.68 -44.29 -13.27
C THR A 148 7.67 -45.46 -13.26
N GLU A 149 8.95 -45.22 -12.98
CA GLU A 149 9.93 -46.30 -12.81
C GLU A 149 9.58 -47.20 -11.61
N LEU A 150 9.16 -46.61 -10.49
CA LEU A 150 8.69 -47.36 -9.31
C LEU A 150 7.45 -48.20 -9.62
N LEU A 151 6.49 -47.63 -10.36
CA LEU A 151 5.29 -48.32 -10.79
C LEU A 151 5.61 -49.52 -11.69
N MET A 152 6.53 -49.36 -12.64
CA MET A 152 6.95 -50.44 -13.51
C MET A 152 7.72 -51.54 -12.76
N ALA A 153 8.52 -51.16 -11.76
CA ALA A 153 9.27 -52.11 -10.96
C ALA A 153 8.37 -52.90 -9.99
N ASN A 154 7.38 -52.25 -9.37
CA ASN A 154 6.50 -52.83 -8.36
C ASN A 154 5.06 -52.28 -8.50
N PRO A 155 4.26 -52.76 -9.46
CA PRO A 155 2.93 -52.21 -9.75
C PRO A 155 1.90 -52.42 -8.63
N GLU A 156 2.16 -53.36 -7.73
CA GLU A 156 1.32 -53.66 -6.55
C GLU A 156 1.56 -52.67 -5.40
N ASN A 157 2.62 -51.85 -5.46
CA ASN A 157 2.98 -50.94 -4.38
C ASN A 157 2.41 -49.53 -4.64
N ILE A 158 1.64 -49.02 -3.68
CA ILE A 158 1.03 -47.68 -3.71
C ILE A 158 2.05 -46.56 -3.98
N GLN A 159 3.31 -46.78 -3.61
CA GLN A 159 4.42 -45.86 -3.85
C GLN A 159 4.61 -45.52 -5.33
N GLY A 160 4.40 -46.47 -6.25
CA GLY A 160 4.48 -46.20 -7.70
C GLY A 160 3.41 -45.26 -8.21
N TYR A 161 2.32 -45.06 -7.47
CA TYR A 161 1.21 -44.19 -7.84
C TYR A 161 1.34 -42.77 -7.27
N LEU A 162 2.39 -42.45 -6.52
CA LEU A 162 2.61 -41.09 -6.01
C LEU A 162 3.07 -40.19 -7.16
N VAL A 163 2.27 -39.19 -7.50
CA VAL A 163 2.48 -38.35 -8.71
C VAL A 163 2.85 -36.91 -8.42
N SER A 164 2.59 -36.43 -7.20
CA SER A 164 2.96 -35.08 -6.78
C SER A 164 3.07 -34.99 -5.26
N ALA A 165 3.78 -33.97 -4.79
CA ALA A 165 3.87 -33.60 -3.39
C ALA A 165 3.73 -32.07 -3.22
N GLU A 166 3.08 -31.65 -2.14
CA GLU A 166 2.91 -30.25 -1.76
C GLU A 166 3.14 -30.08 -0.26
N SER A 167 3.61 -28.93 0.20
CA SER A 167 3.80 -28.65 1.63
C SER A 167 2.77 -27.64 2.15
N PRO A 168 1.61 -28.06 2.68
CA PRO A 168 0.58 -27.12 3.15
C PRO A 168 0.98 -26.32 4.41
N SER A 169 2.07 -26.71 5.07
CA SER A 169 2.61 -26.05 6.25
C SER A 169 4.05 -26.51 6.47
N PRO A 170 4.89 -25.74 7.20
CA PRO A 170 6.23 -26.16 7.56
C PRO A 170 6.27 -27.57 8.17
N GLY A 171 7.18 -28.41 7.67
CA GLY A 171 7.38 -29.78 8.15
C GLY A 171 6.27 -30.77 7.81
N THR A 172 5.26 -30.40 7.01
CA THR A 172 4.21 -31.31 6.54
C THR A 172 4.23 -31.44 5.03
N VAL A 173 4.30 -32.66 4.50
CA VAL A 173 4.20 -32.92 3.05
C VAL A 173 2.99 -33.80 2.75
N VAL A 174 2.22 -33.42 1.73
CA VAL A 174 1.05 -34.14 1.25
C VAL A 174 1.34 -34.66 -0.15
N PHE A 175 1.41 -35.98 -0.29
CA PHE A 175 1.52 -36.64 -1.57
C PHE A 175 0.14 -36.92 -2.17
N THR A 176 0.01 -36.77 -3.47
CA THR A 176 -1.18 -37.22 -4.22
C THR A 176 -0.88 -38.54 -4.91
N ALA A 177 -1.67 -39.57 -4.59
CA ALA A 177 -1.64 -40.86 -5.26
C ALA A 177 -2.66 -40.90 -6.40
N GLN A 178 -2.26 -41.36 -7.58
CA GLN A 178 -3.13 -41.54 -8.75
C GLN A 178 -3.97 -42.83 -8.64
N VAL A 179 -4.71 -42.94 -7.55
CA VAL A 179 -5.69 -43.99 -7.27
C VAL A 179 -6.93 -43.37 -6.63
N THR A 180 -8.03 -44.11 -6.62
CA THR A 180 -9.33 -43.70 -6.08
C THR A 180 -9.68 -44.48 -4.80
N LYS A 181 -10.71 -44.02 -4.07
CA LYS A 181 -11.19 -44.70 -2.84
C LYS A 181 -11.57 -46.18 -3.02
N GLY A 182 -11.91 -46.60 -4.24
CA GLY A 182 -12.27 -47.99 -4.54
C GLY A 182 -11.06 -48.92 -4.71
N GLU A 183 -9.86 -48.36 -4.87
CA GLU A 183 -8.65 -49.09 -5.25
C GLU A 183 -7.64 -49.22 -4.10
N VAL A 184 -7.73 -48.34 -3.10
CA VAL A 184 -6.80 -48.30 -1.98
C VAL A 184 -7.53 -48.09 -0.66
N THR A 185 -7.01 -48.71 0.39
CA THR A 185 -7.47 -48.55 1.76
C THR A 185 -6.71 -47.43 2.48
N LYS A 186 -7.31 -46.91 3.56
CA LYS A 186 -6.62 -45.94 4.44
C LYS A 186 -5.30 -46.50 4.98
N ALA A 187 -5.29 -47.77 5.37
CA ALA A 187 -4.11 -48.42 5.96
C ALA A 187 -2.94 -48.51 4.97
N GLU A 188 -3.20 -48.79 3.69
CA GLU A 188 -2.16 -48.80 2.65
C GLU A 188 -1.56 -47.40 2.44
N LEU A 189 -2.39 -46.35 2.48
CA LEU A 189 -1.90 -44.97 2.42
C LEU A 189 -1.10 -44.58 3.66
N GLU A 190 -1.50 -45.03 4.86
CA GLU A 190 -0.73 -44.80 6.10
C GLU A 190 0.63 -45.51 6.07
N GLN A 191 0.68 -46.74 5.56
CA GLN A 191 1.93 -47.47 5.36
C GLN A 191 2.83 -46.78 4.34
N GLY A 192 2.26 -46.31 3.23
CA GLY A 192 2.98 -45.50 2.25
C GLY A 192 3.54 -44.21 2.88
N ALA A 193 2.73 -43.50 3.65
CA ALA A 193 3.12 -42.25 4.32
C ALA A 193 4.26 -42.49 5.30
N MET A 194 4.15 -43.56 6.11
CA MET A 194 5.18 -43.96 7.06
C MET A 194 6.48 -44.35 6.36
N ALA A 195 6.41 -45.06 5.23
CA ALA A 195 7.59 -45.43 4.47
C ALA A 195 8.33 -44.20 3.89
N VAL A 196 7.59 -43.24 3.32
CA VAL A 196 8.18 -41.98 2.86
C VAL A 196 8.82 -41.23 4.02
N LEU A 197 8.09 -41.08 5.13
CA LEU A 197 8.55 -40.38 6.32
C LEU A 197 9.83 -41.02 6.90
N GLN A 198 9.92 -42.34 6.96
CA GLN A 198 11.10 -43.03 7.47
C GLN A 198 12.32 -42.89 6.56
N LEU A 199 12.10 -42.87 5.23
CA LEU A 199 13.19 -42.75 4.26
C LEU A 199 13.73 -41.32 4.23
N VAL A 200 12.85 -40.32 4.11
CA VAL A 200 13.28 -38.92 3.97
C VAL A 200 13.51 -38.27 5.32
N GLY A 201 12.66 -38.55 6.30
CA GLY A 201 12.75 -37.93 7.63
C GLY A 201 13.96 -38.36 8.45
N PHE A 202 14.69 -39.39 8.02
CA PHE A 202 15.98 -39.74 8.60
C PHE A 202 17.05 -38.69 8.28
N ASP A 203 17.09 -38.21 7.03
CA ASP A 203 18.04 -37.19 6.58
C ASP A 203 17.49 -35.76 6.75
N ASP A 204 16.17 -35.60 6.84
CA ASP A 204 15.48 -34.33 7.07
C ASP A 204 14.73 -34.33 8.42
N GLU A 205 15.34 -33.69 9.43
CA GLU A 205 14.73 -33.51 10.75
C GLU A 205 13.54 -32.55 10.75
N THR A 206 13.42 -31.70 9.72
CA THR A 206 12.33 -30.73 9.60
C THR A 206 11.04 -31.38 9.10
N LEU A 207 11.12 -32.55 8.47
CA LEU A 207 9.97 -33.35 8.08
C LEU A 207 9.34 -34.02 9.32
N ASP A 208 8.18 -33.49 9.71
CA ASP A 208 7.41 -33.95 10.88
C ASP A 208 6.21 -34.82 10.48
N ARG A 209 5.57 -34.52 9.35
CA ARG A 209 4.34 -35.20 8.94
C ARG A 209 4.30 -35.48 7.46
N VAL A 210 3.93 -36.69 7.10
CA VAL A 210 3.63 -37.08 5.72
C VAL A 210 2.19 -37.53 5.62
N GLU A 211 1.51 -37.05 4.59
CA GLU A 211 0.18 -37.50 4.24
C GLU A 211 0.16 -38.03 2.81
N ILE A 212 -0.66 -39.03 2.55
CA ILE A 212 -0.95 -39.48 1.19
C ILE A 212 -2.45 -39.42 0.98
N LYS A 213 -2.90 -38.67 -0.02
CA LYS A 213 -4.31 -38.57 -0.42
C LYS A 213 -4.54 -39.23 -1.77
N THR A 214 -5.71 -39.84 -1.94
CA THR A 214 -6.20 -40.28 -3.25
C THR A 214 -6.43 -39.09 -4.18
N ALA A 215 -6.45 -39.32 -5.50
CA ALA A 215 -6.65 -38.27 -6.50
C ALA A 215 -8.01 -37.55 -6.33
N ASP A 216 -9.03 -38.27 -5.87
CA ASP A 216 -10.36 -37.74 -5.52
C ASP A 216 -10.41 -37.07 -4.13
N SER A 217 -9.31 -37.10 -3.38
CA SER A 217 -9.17 -36.60 -2.01
C SER A 217 -10.14 -37.22 -0.99
N LEU A 218 -10.74 -38.38 -1.29
CA LEU A 218 -11.72 -39.04 -0.42
C LEU A 218 -11.10 -39.95 0.65
N VAL A 219 -9.87 -40.40 0.47
CA VAL A 219 -9.12 -41.20 1.45
C VAL A 219 -7.76 -40.56 1.69
N ARG A 220 -7.36 -40.51 2.97
CA ARG A 220 -6.08 -39.94 3.40
C ARG A 220 -5.43 -40.84 4.45
N GLY A 221 -4.19 -41.25 4.17
CA GLY A 221 -3.28 -41.83 5.14
C GLY A 221 -2.36 -40.76 5.71
N VAL A 222 -1.99 -40.89 6.98
CA VAL A 222 -1.15 -39.92 7.70
C VAL A 222 -0.10 -40.68 8.50
N ALA A 223 1.13 -40.17 8.49
CA ALA A 223 2.20 -40.61 9.36
C ALA A 223 2.84 -39.38 10.01
N ASN A 224 3.09 -39.45 11.33
CA ASN A 224 3.81 -38.41 12.06
C ASN A 224 5.15 -38.94 12.54
N ARG A 225 6.16 -38.08 12.63
CA ARG A 225 7.52 -38.41 13.04
C ARG A 225 7.54 -39.07 14.41
N HIS A 226 6.75 -38.53 15.33
CA HIS A 226 6.62 -39.04 16.69
C HIS A 226 6.06 -40.47 16.77
N ASP A 227 5.34 -40.93 15.75
CA ASP A 227 4.81 -42.29 15.67
C ASP A 227 5.88 -43.29 15.17
N SER A 228 7.01 -42.81 14.65
CA SER A 228 8.10 -43.63 14.14
C SER A 228 9.17 -43.87 15.20
N LEU A 229 9.28 -45.12 15.68
CA LEU A 229 10.35 -45.51 16.61
C LEU A 229 11.75 -45.28 16.03
N LEU A 230 11.93 -45.45 14.72
CA LEU A 230 13.23 -45.30 14.07
C LEU A 230 13.71 -43.84 14.07
N LEU A 231 12.80 -42.89 13.85
CA LEU A 231 13.13 -41.47 13.78
C LEU A 231 13.31 -40.83 15.16
N ASN A 232 12.84 -41.49 16.22
CA ASN A 232 13.02 -41.05 17.60
C ASN A 232 14.34 -41.56 18.25
N LEU A 233 15.12 -42.38 17.52
CA LEU A 233 16.36 -42.99 18.03
C LEU A 233 17.64 -42.29 17.52
N GLY A 234 17.54 -41.46 16.49
CA GLY A 234 18.63 -40.62 15.98
C GLY A 234 18.63 -39.27 16.67
#